data_AF-A0A2H0A7M8-F1
#
_entry.id   AF-A0A2H0A7M8-F1
#
_cell.length_a   1.000
_cell.length_b   1.000
_cell.length_c   1.000
_cell.angle_alpha   90.00
_cell.angle_beta   90.00
_cell.angle_gamma   90.00
#
_symmetry.space_group_name_H-M   'P 1'
#
loop_
_entity.id
_entity.type
_entity.pdbx_description
1 polymer ?
#
loop_
_entity_poly.entity_id
_entity_poly.type
_entity_poly.pdbx_seq_one_letter_code
_entity_poly.pdbx_strand_id
1 'polypeptide(L)'
;MDKKFKYSIEDPMFDQEHGVLKNKLGITDPEKLQLLETQHLLKAYERSAEKYSEKHRFTGQDVCILHKWFLGDIYTWAGTYRSVDLSSESIRYCHAKYIHNNMKSFGAMLFERTPFSPLLPKCEIVKLLAEIHGELIITHPFRDGNGRTTRLLCDLLLM
;
A
#
# COMPACT_ATOMS: atom_id res chain seq x y z
N MET A 1 -7.26 21.71 -23.02
CA MET A 1 -7.75 20.83 -21.93
C MET A 1 -6.58 20.60 -21.02
N ASP A 2 -6.59 21.17 -19.82
CA ASP A 2 -5.52 20.96 -18.85
C ASP A 2 -5.48 19.49 -18.45
N LYS A 3 -4.36 18.81 -18.71
CA LYS A 3 -4.12 17.46 -18.21
C LYS A 3 -4.11 17.54 -16.68
N LYS A 4 -5.19 17.10 -16.04
CA LYS A 4 -5.21 16.88 -14.59
C LYS A 4 -4.25 15.74 -14.27
N PHE A 5 -3.08 16.07 -13.73
CA PHE A 5 -2.14 15.07 -13.26
C PHE A 5 -2.58 14.48 -11.93
N LYS A 6 -2.39 13.17 -11.76
CA LYS A 6 -2.67 12.43 -10.51
C LYS A 6 -1.82 12.94 -9.33
N TYR A 7 -0.73 13.65 -9.61
CA TYR A 7 0.24 14.12 -8.63
C TYR A 7 0.50 15.62 -8.79
N SER A 8 0.92 16.28 -7.71
CA SER A 8 1.25 17.70 -7.72
C SER A 8 2.41 17.99 -8.67
N ILE A 9 2.32 19.12 -9.36
CA ILE A 9 3.41 19.68 -10.20
C ILE A 9 4.66 19.93 -9.33
N GLU A 10 4.49 20.27 -8.06
CA GLU A 10 5.62 20.52 -7.15
C GLU A 10 6.26 19.23 -6.58
N ASP A 11 5.77 18.05 -6.96
CA ASP A 11 6.32 16.79 -6.46
C ASP A 11 7.64 16.44 -7.18
N PRO A 12 8.79 16.42 -6.47
CA PRO A 12 10.09 16.12 -7.10
C PRO A 12 10.19 14.68 -7.62
N MET A 13 9.31 13.78 -7.20
CA MET A 13 9.22 12.40 -7.68
C MET A 13 8.30 12.25 -8.89
N PHE A 14 7.60 13.30 -9.30
CA PHE A 14 6.72 13.28 -10.45
C PHE A 14 7.43 13.83 -11.69
N ASP A 15 7.46 13.03 -12.75
CA ASP A 15 7.86 13.46 -14.08
C ASP A 15 6.62 14.04 -14.79
N GLN A 16 6.54 15.37 -14.83
CA GLN A 16 5.41 16.07 -15.43
C GLN A 16 5.36 15.94 -16.95
N GLU A 17 6.52 15.83 -17.60
CA GLU A 17 6.61 15.75 -19.07
C GLU A 17 5.94 14.46 -19.54
N HIS A 18 6.23 13.37 -18.86
CA HIS A 18 5.75 12.04 -19.22
C HIS A 18 4.51 11.60 -18.43
N GLY A 19 4.18 12.28 -17.33
CA GLY A 19 3.02 11.97 -16.50
C GLY A 19 3.19 10.72 -15.65
N VAL A 20 4.44 10.35 -15.30
CA VAL A 20 4.76 9.15 -14.50
C VAL A 20 5.56 9.50 -13.24
N LEU A 21 5.61 8.58 -12.27
CA LEU A 21 6.56 8.72 -11.17
C LEU A 21 7.97 8.31 -11.63
N LYS A 22 8.96 9.07 -11.18
CA LYS A 22 10.38 8.73 -11.36
C LYS A 22 10.63 7.35 -10.78
N ASN A 23 11.17 6.47 -11.63
CA ASN A 23 11.40 5.07 -11.33
C ASN A 23 12.86 4.70 -11.63
N LYS A 24 13.31 3.61 -11.01
CA LYS A 24 14.69 3.09 -11.11
C LYS A 24 15.09 2.70 -12.53
N LEU A 25 14.11 2.46 -13.39
CA LEU A 25 14.28 1.87 -14.72
C LEU A 25 14.27 2.93 -15.83
N GLY A 26 14.06 4.21 -15.48
CA GLY A 26 13.96 5.30 -16.46
C GLY A 26 12.80 5.14 -17.44
N ILE A 27 11.75 4.38 -17.08
CA ILE A 27 10.58 4.18 -17.94
C ILE A 27 9.73 5.44 -17.90
N THR A 28 9.51 6.04 -19.06
CA THR A 28 8.67 7.25 -19.22
C THR A 28 7.28 6.94 -19.79
N ASP A 29 7.10 5.77 -20.39
CA ASP A 29 5.81 5.31 -20.93
C ASP A 29 4.87 4.86 -19.78
N PRO A 30 3.72 5.53 -19.58
CA PRO A 30 2.77 5.18 -18.52
C PRO A 30 2.18 3.77 -18.64
N GLU A 31 1.88 3.30 -19.85
CA GLU A 31 1.27 1.98 -20.08
C GLU A 31 2.28 0.88 -19.79
N LYS A 32 3.53 1.06 -20.24
CA LYS A 32 4.62 0.15 -19.94
C LYS A 32 4.89 0.07 -18.43
N LEU A 33 4.86 1.21 -17.74
CA LEU A 33 5.06 1.26 -16.29
C LEU A 33 3.91 0.56 -15.55
N GLN A 34 2.67 0.78 -15.95
CA GLN A 34 1.49 0.13 -15.37
C GLN A 34 1.51 -1.40 -15.56
N LEU A 35 1.90 -1.87 -16.76
CA LEU A 35 2.06 -3.30 -17.04
C LEU A 35 3.12 -3.91 -16.12
N LEU A 36 4.26 -3.25 -15.96
CA LEU A 36 5.33 -3.72 -15.10
C LEU A 36 4.91 -3.75 -13.63
N GLU A 37 4.24 -2.72 -13.13
CA GLU A 37 3.67 -2.72 -11.78
C GLU A 37 2.72 -3.91 -11.58
N THR A 38 1.85 -4.19 -12.56
CA THR A 38 0.92 -5.33 -12.48
C THR A 38 1.66 -6.66 -12.40
N GLN A 39 2.73 -6.85 -13.18
CA GLN A 39 3.56 -8.06 -13.11
C GLN A 39 4.26 -8.20 -11.76
N HIS A 40 4.77 -7.12 -11.20
CA HIS A 40 5.40 -7.14 -9.88
C HIS A 40 4.40 -7.35 -8.75
N LEU A 41 3.14 -6.90 -8.90
CA LEU A 41 2.08 -7.19 -7.94
C LEU A 41 1.81 -8.70 -7.88
N LEU A 42 1.72 -9.38 -9.02
CA LEU A 42 1.53 -10.83 -9.07
C LEU A 42 2.68 -11.57 -8.36
N LYS A 43 3.93 -11.18 -8.63
CA LYS A 43 5.10 -11.73 -7.92
C LYS A 43 5.04 -11.48 -6.41
N ALA A 44 4.51 -10.35 -5.98
CA ALA A 44 4.32 -10.05 -4.56
C ALA A 44 3.27 -10.97 -3.93
N TYR A 45 2.16 -11.26 -4.62
CA TYR A 45 1.17 -12.26 -4.20
C TYR A 45 1.82 -13.64 -4.03
N GLU A 46 2.50 -14.14 -5.05
CA GLU A 46 3.19 -15.44 -5.04
C GLU A 46 4.16 -15.53 -3.84
N ARG A 47 5.05 -14.55 -3.72
CA ARG A 47 6.04 -14.50 -2.62
C ARG A 47 5.39 -14.42 -1.25
N SER A 48 4.26 -13.72 -1.13
CA SER A 48 3.55 -13.58 0.14
C SER A 48 2.80 -14.85 0.54
N ALA A 49 2.23 -15.58 -0.42
CA ALA A 49 1.60 -16.87 -0.19
C ALA A 49 2.62 -17.95 0.22
N GLU A 50 3.86 -17.87 -0.29
CA GLU A 50 4.95 -18.74 0.16
C GLU A 50 5.48 -18.36 1.55
N LYS A 51 5.48 -17.06 1.89
CA LYS A 51 6.05 -16.57 3.15
C LYS A 51 5.14 -16.78 4.34
N TYR A 52 3.86 -16.41 4.20
CA TYR A 52 2.93 -16.30 5.30
C TYR A 52 2.00 -17.52 5.35
N SER A 53 1.54 -17.84 6.55
CA SER A 53 0.58 -18.92 6.80
C SER A 53 -0.61 -18.39 7.57
N GLU A 54 -1.65 -19.20 7.69
CA GLU A 54 -2.87 -18.93 8.47
C GLU A 54 -2.61 -18.67 9.96
N LYS A 55 -1.38 -18.91 10.44
CA LYS A 55 -0.95 -18.67 11.83
C LYS A 55 -0.16 -17.37 11.99
N HIS A 56 0.15 -16.67 10.90
CA HIS A 56 0.97 -15.47 10.95
C HIS A 56 0.24 -14.33 11.65
N ARG A 57 0.97 -13.61 12.52
CA ARG A 57 0.48 -12.38 13.14
C ARG A 57 1.05 -11.19 12.40
N PHE A 58 0.20 -10.48 11.66
CA PHE A 58 0.61 -9.36 10.84
C PHE A 58 0.96 -8.13 11.69
N THR A 59 1.92 -7.36 11.21
CA THR A 59 2.42 -6.13 11.83
C THR A 59 2.50 -5.00 10.81
N GLY A 60 2.74 -3.78 11.28
CA GLY A 60 3.00 -2.64 10.39
C GLY A 60 4.24 -2.84 9.52
N GLN A 61 5.22 -3.63 9.98
CA GLN A 61 6.42 -3.97 9.22
C GLN A 61 6.10 -4.91 8.05
N ASP A 62 5.16 -5.84 8.21
CA ASP A 62 4.72 -6.71 7.12
C ASP A 62 4.10 -5.90 5.98
N VAL A 63 3.35 -4.84 6.30
CA VAL A 63 2.80 -3.92 5.30
C VAL A 63 3.91 -3.23 4.49
N CYS A 64 4.97 -2.77 5.16
CA CYS A 64 6.14 -2.21 4.50
C CYS A 64 6.85 -3.26 3.60
N ILE A 65 6.96 -4.51 4.07
CA ILE A 65 7.55 -5.61 3.30
C ILE A 65 6.69 -5.93 2.06
N LEU A 66 5.38 -6.05 2.21
CA LEU A 66 4.46 -6.29 1.09
C LEU A 66 4.58 -5.18 0.04
N HIS A 67 4.57 -3.93 0.48
CA HIS A 67 4.79 -2.79 -0.41
C HIS A 67 6.17 -2.84 -1.08
N LYS A 68 7.21 -3.27 -0.35
CA LYS A 68 8.56 -3.42 -0.91
C LYS A 68 8.61 -4.53 -1.95
N TRP A 69 7.96 -5.66 -1.72
CA TRP A 69 7.92 -6.74 -2.71
C TRP A 69 7.15 -6.37 -3.95
N PHE A 70 6.07 -5.60 -3.78
CA PHE A 70 5.28 -5.09 -4.90
C PHE A 70 6.04 -4.04 -5.73
N LEU A 71 6.60 -2.99 -5.11
CA LEU A 71 7.12 -1.83 -5.85
C LEU A 71 8.64 -1.64 -5.75
N GLY A 72 9.35 -2.52 -5.04
CA GLY A 72 10.75 -2.40 -4.69
C GLY A 72 11.71 -2.33 -5.86
N ASP A 73 11.41 -3.02 -6.95
CA ASP A 73 12.25 -3.06 -8.14
C ASP A 73 11.99 -1.86 -9.08
N ILE A 74 10.85 -1.20 -8.90
CA ILE A 74 10.41 -0.07 -9.75
C ILE A 74 10.76 1.26 -9.07
N TYR A 75 10.53 1.40 -7.76
CA TYR A 75 10.65 2.67 -7.05
C TYR A 75 11.62 2.59 -5.88
N THR A 76 12.43 3.64 -5.70
CA THR A 76 13.43 3.74 -4.61
C THR A 76 12.76 3.83 -3.24
N TRP A 77 11.64 4.55 -3.14
CA TRP A 77 10.86 4.79 -1.93
C TRP A 77 9.97 3.61 -1.51
N ALA A 78 9.83 2.57 -2.33
CA ALA A 78 8.97 1.44 -2.01
C ALA A 78 9.35 0.82 -0.65
N GLY A 79 8.34 0.56 0.18
CA GLY A 79 8.48 0.06 1.55
C GLY A 79 8.80 1.14 2.59
N THR A 80 8.89 2.41 2.18
CA THR A 80 9.19 3.55 3.06
C THR A 80 7.97 4.47 3.14
N TYR A 81 7.66 4.96 4.34
CA TYR A 81 6.57 5.90 4.52
C TYR A 81 6.84 7.23 3.81
N ARG A 82 5.80 7.84 3.26
CA ARG A 82 5.90 9.15 2.61
C ARG A 82 6.21 10.25 3.63
N SER A 83 6.97 11.25 3.17
CA SER A 83 7.33 12.44 3.94
C SER A 83 6.50 13.68 3.59
N VAL A 84 5.64 13.58 2.57
CA VAL A 84 4.80 14.67 2.07
C VAL A 84 3.32 14.35 2.22
N ASP A 85 2.50 15.38 2.39
CA ASP A 85 1.05 15.23 2.44
C ASP A 85 0.49 14.92 1.06
N LEU A 86 -0.53 14.07 1.04
CA LEU A 86 -1.25 13.68 -0.18
C LEU A 86 -2.74 13.92 0.01
N SER A 87 -3.41 14.22 -1.09
CA SER A 87 -4.86 14.30 -1.18
C SER A 87 -5.34 13.80 -2.53
N SER A 88 -6.56 13.27 -2.57
CA SER A 88 -7.34 13.10 -3.78
C SER A 88 -8.42 14.20 -3.87
N GLU A 89 -9.21 14.22 -4.95
CA GLU A 89 -10.24 15.26 -5.17
C GLU A 89 -11.20 15.44 -3.97
N SER A 90 -11.47 14.37 -3.21
CA SER A 90 -12.41 14.38 -2.09
C SER A 90 -11.84 13.91 -0.75
N ILE A 91 -10.59 13.46 -0.71
CA ILE A 91 -9.99 12.86 0.49
C ILE A 91 -8.68 13.55 0.82
N ARG A 92 -8.58 14.08 2.03
CA ARG A 92 -7.29 14.42 2.65
C ARG A 92 -6.83 13.22 3.47
N TYR A 93 -5.71 12.63 3.09
CA TYR A 93 -5.12 11.52 3.82
C TYR A 93 -4.43 12.02 5.10
N CYS A 94 -3.99 11.08 5.95
CA CYS A 94 -3.22 11.39 7.15
C CYS A 94 -2.03 12.33 6.85
N HIS A 95 -1.80 13.32 7.70
CA HIS A 95 -0.63 14.18 7.56
C HIS A 95 0.66 13.34 7.76
N ALA A 96 1.63 13.47 6.87
CA ALA A 96 2.88 12.70 6.83
C ALA A 96 3.60 12.62 8.19
N LYS A 97 3.60 13.72 8.95
CA LYS A 97 4.22 13.77 10.29
C LYS A 97 3.63 12.77 11.30
N TYR A 98 2.39 12.31 11.09
CA TYR A 98 1.72 11.36 11.97
C TYR A 98 1.77 9.91 11.48
N ILE A 99 2.23 9.64 10.25
CA ILE A 99 2.20 8.29 9.65
C ILE A 99 2.95 7.28 10.51
N HIS A 100 4.13 7.63 11.02
CA HIS A 100 4.92 6.71 11.85
C HIS A 100 4.16 6.28 13.11
N ASN A 101 3.53 7.22 13.80
CA ASN A 101 2.74 6.91 14.99
C ASN A 101 1.48 6.12 14.65
N ASN A 102 0.78 6.49 13.58
CA ASN A 102 -0.43 5.79 13.14
C ASN A 102 -0.11 4.35 12.71
N MET A 103 0.96 4.14 11.95
CA MET A 103 1.38 2.80 11.52
C MET A 103 1.89 1.94 12.69
N LYS A 104 2.46 2.55 13.73
CA LYS A 104 2.80 1.84 14.98
C LYS A 104 1.52 1.33 15.66
N SER A 105 0.53 2.18 15.83
CA SER A 105 -0.76 1.80 16.44
C SER A 105 -1.52 0.77 15.59
N PHE A 106 -1.56 0.99 14.27
CA PHE A 106 -2.17 0.06 13.32
C PHE A 106 -1.47 -1.31 13.35
N GLY A 107 -0.14 -1.33 13.42
CA GLY A 107 0.63 -2.57 13.51
C GLY A 107 0.37 -3.36 14.80
N ALA A 108 0.19 -2.67 15.94
CA ALA A 108 -0.22 -3.32 17.19
C ALA A 108 -1.63 -3.91 17.07
N MET A 109 -2.57 -3.15 16.50
CA MET A 109 -3.93 -3.62 16.23
C MET A 109 -3.93 -4.86 15.33
N LEU A 110 -3.16 -4.86 14.24
CA LEU A 110 -3.02 -6.04 13.37
C LEU A 110 -2.51 -7.25 14.15
N PHE A 111 -1.46 -7.08 14.95
CA PHE A 111 -0.85 -8.19 15.69
C PHE A 111 -1.79 -8.80 16.73
N GLU A 112 -2.61 -7.97 17.37
CA GLU A 112 -3.62 -8.41 18.34
C GLU A 112 -4.78 -9.15 17.66
N ARG A 113 -5.21 -8.67 16.49
CA ARG A 113 -6.40 -9.17 15.78
C ARG A 113 -6.12 -10.30 14.80
N THR A 114 -4.86 -10.64 14.56
CA THR A 114 -4.46 -11.70 13.63
C THR A 114 -3.77 -12.86 14.35
N PRO A 115 -3.92 -14.11 13.86
CA PRO A 115 -4.81 -14.50 12.76
C PRO A 115 -6.29 -14.42 13.17
N PHE A 116 -7.19 -14.30 12.18
CA PHE A 116 -8.62 -14.37 12.46
C PHE A 116 -8.98 -15.77 12.97
N SER A 117 -9.81 -15.83 14.02
CA SER A 117 -10.28 -17.12 14.52
C SER A 117 -11.18 -17.78 13.47
N PRO A 118 -11.00 -19.10 13.20
CA PRO A 118 -11.84 -19.83 12.25
C PRO A 118 -13.30 -19.96 12.73
N LEU A 119 -13.57 -19.64 14.00
CA LEU A 119 -14.90 -19.65 14.59
C LEU A 119 -15.63 -18.30 14.47
N LEU A 120 -14.98 -17.27 13.93
CA LEU A 120 -15.62 -15.95 13.78
C LEU A 120 -16.78 -16.02 12.77
N PRO A 121 -17.95 -15.46 13.11
CA PRO A 121 -19.02 -15.29 12.13
C PRO A 121 -18.56 -14.44 10.95
N LYS A 122 -19.06 -14.76 9.75
CA LYS A 122 -18.74 -14.00 8.53
C LYS A 122 -18.95 -12.49 8.68
N CYS A 123 -19.98 -12.05 9.40
CA CYS A 123 -20.23 -10.63 9.63
C CYS A 123 -19.11 -9.94 10.43
N GLU A 124 -18.54 -10.63 11.42
CA GLU A 124 -17.40 -10.12 12.21
C GLU A 124 -16.12 -10.08 11.37
N ILE A 125 -15.87 -11.10 10.54
CA ILE A 125 -14.73 -11.09 9.59
C ILE A 125 -14.83 -9.90 8.65
N VAL A 126 -16.00 -9.67 8.04
CA VAL A 126 -16.23 -8.53 7.14
C VAL A 126 -16.03 -7.21 7.86
N LYS A 127 -16.50 -7.08 9.10
CA LYS A 127 -16.31 -5.88 9.91
C LYS A 127 -14.82 -5.62 10.20
N LEU A 128 -14.08 -6.64 10.64
CA LEU A 128 -12.65 -6.54 10.90
C LEU A 128 -11.86 -6.15 9.65
N LEU A 129 -12.16 -6.76 8.49
CA LEU A 129 -11.55 -6.41 7.23
C LEU A 129 -11.87 -4.97 6.80
N ALA A 130 -13.12 -4.54 6.95
CA ALA A 130 -13.52 -3.18 6.61
C ALA A 130 -12.79 -2.14 7.48
N GLU A 131 -12.64 -2.41 8.78
CA GLU A 131 -11.87 -1.57 9.70
C GLU A 131 -10.39 -1.52 9.28
N ILE A 132 -9.73 -2.67 9.10
CA ILE A 132 -8.32 -2.74 8.69
C ILE A 132 -8.09 -2.05 7.35
N HIS A 133 -8.96 -2.30 6.37
CA HIS A 133 -8.88 -1.69 5.05
C HIS A 133 -9.05 -0.17 5.13
N GLY A 134 -10.08 0.30 5.85
CA GLY A 134 -10.37 1.72 6.03
C GLY A 134 -9.21 2.47 6.70
N GLU A 135 -8.70 1.95 7.81
CA GLU A 135 -7.58 2.52 8.58
C GLU A 135 -6.32 2.65 7.71
N LEU A 136 -5.98 1.62 6.93
CA LEU A 136 -4.79 1.67 6.09
C LEU A 136 -4.97 2.61 4.88
N ILE A 137 -6.16 2.64 4.27
CA ILE A 137 -6.47 3.54 3.15
C ILE A 137 -6.40 5.01 3.58
N ILE A 138 -6.94 5.36 4.75
CA ILE A 138 -6.94 6.76 5.24
C ILE A 138 -5.57 7.18 5.76
N THR A 139 -4.82 6.26 6.38
CA THR A 139 -3.42 6.48 6.75
C THR A 139 -2.58 6.75 5.50
N HIS A 140 -2.83 5.97 4.44
CA HIS A 140 -2.18 6.13 3.13
C HIS A 140 -0.66 6.25 3.25
N PRO A 141 0.02 5.28 3.89
CA PRO A 141 1.37 5.47 4.41
C PRO A 141 2.44 5.64 3.33
N PHE A 142 2.20 5.21 2.10
CA PHE A 142 3.19 5.22 1.00
C PHE A 142 2.89 6.29 -0.05
N ARG A 143 3.86 6.55 -0.93
CA ARG A 143 3.71 7.56 -1.99
C ARG A 143 2.72 7.14 -3.09
N ASP A 144 2.73 5.89 -3.50
CA ASP A 144 1.71 5.25 -4.34
C ASP A 144 1.55 3.78 -3.87
N GLY A 145 0.72 2.98 -4.51
CA GLY A 145 0.60 1.55 -4.23
C GLY A 145 -0.25 1.21 -3.01
N ASN A 146 -0.73 2.21 -2.25
CA ASN A 146 -1.51 2.02 -1.01
C ASN A 146 -2.69 1.07 -1.21
N GLY A 147 -3.62 1.37 -2.12
CA GLY A 147 -4.82 0.54 -2.30
C GLY A 147 -4.56 -0.87 -2.86
N ARG A 148 -3.45 -1.10 -3.56
CA ARG A 148 -3.05 -2.44 -4.02
C ARG A 148 -2.39 -3.23 -2.88
N THR A 149 -1.56 -2.56 -2.07
CA THR A 149 -0.95 -3.14 -0.87
C THR A 149 -1.99 -3.48 0.19
N THR A 150 -2.99 -2.61 0.41
CA THR A 150 -4.09 -2.88 1.34
C THR A 150 -4.90 -4.11 0.91
N ARG A 151 -5.24 -4.22 -0.38
CA ARG A 151 -5.95 -5.40 -0.89
C ARG A 151 -5.14 -6.68 -0.75
N LEU A 152 -3.86 -6.65 -1.12
CA LEU A 152 -2.95 -7.77 -0.90
C LEU A 152 -2.91 -8.20 0.57
N LEU A 153 -2.79 -7.25 1.51
CA LEU A 153 -2.87 -7.55 2.94
C LEU A 153 -4.22 -8.21 3.30
N CYS A 154 -5.34 -7.62 2.89
CA CYS A 154 -6.68 -8.16 3.18
C CYS A 154 -6.89 -9.58 2.63
N ASP A 155 -6.37 -9.88 1.44
CA ASP A 155 -6.42 -11.23 0.88
C ASP A 155 -5.61 -12.23 1.73
N LEU A 156 -4.44 -11.81 2.23
CA LEU A 156 -3.62 -12.64 3.12
C LEU A 156 -4.27 -12.85 4.49
N LEU A 157 -5.05 -11.89 4.99
CA LEU A 157 -5.81 -12.01 6.24
C LEU A 157 -6.96 -13.01 6.15
N LEU A 158 -7.34 -13.42 4.94
CA LEU A 158 -8.42 -14.37 4.66
C LEU A 158 -7.92 -15.79 4.32
N MET A 159 -6.61 -16.02 4.35
CA MET A 159 -6.02 -17.37 4.22
C MET A 159 -6.32 -18.22 5.45
#